data_AF-A0A5K1JSJ9-F1
#
_entry.id   AF-A0A5K1JSJ9-F1
#
_cell.length_a   1.000
_cell.length_b   1.000
_cell.length_c   1.000
_cell.angle_alpha   90.00
_cell.angle_beta   90.00
_cell.angle_gamma   90.00
#
_symmetry.space_group_name_H-M   'P 1'
#
loop_
_entity.id
_entity.type
_entity.pdbx_description
1 polymer ?
#
loop_
_entity_poly.entity_id
_entity_poly.type
_entity_poly.pdbx_seq_one_letter_code
_entity_poly.pdbx_strand_id
1 'polypeptide(L)'
;MSSSAAGPLRRSSRLRNKENTPNLVAVPVRGSEEEKSLGPPTKRRRKNTSKSSPTTTSALLKSASARGKRKSLSKLPDMPLDILYEVFAHLHPYDLLHLARTTKAFRSLLMSRSSITLWRQSIATVPDLPECPPDLTEPAYANLLFDPHCHFCVKARVMTVMWTCRLRCCKPCLKDNFAELIDVFLAVGPKPIKPGAMLPAEQINNRLFFPKSKLQELLKSIAECDGDVTKLKALEEQHIQLMTDQERSAELLEDWQAKQNHKRALEKLDLRVRRQTQCVHLFLPVSDFPLTVD
;
A
#
# COMPACT_ATOMS: atom_id res chain seq x y z
N MET A 1 -31.57 6.68 22.07
CA MET A 1 -31.19 7.62 23.14
C MET A 1 -29.83 7.15 23.64
N SER A 2 -28.70 7.84 23.48
CA SER A 2 -28.46 9.27 23.42
C SER A 2 -27.19 9.61 22.59
N SER A 3 -27.28 10.76 21.94
CA SER A 3 -26.30 11.65 21.28
C SER A 3 -24.82 11.50 21.68
N SER A 4 -23.88 11.42 20.72
CA SER A 4 -23.32 12.48 19.86
C SER A 4 -22.28 13.37 20.56
N ALA A 5 -21.03 13.29 20.10
CA ALA A 5 -20.08 14.41 20.07
C ALA A 5 -19.00 14.15 19.01
N ALA A 6 -19.29 14.57 17.77
CA ALA A 6 -18.33 14.66 16.68
C ALA A 6 -17.44 15.90 16.87
N GLY A 7 -16.13 15.71 17.05
CA GLY A 7 -15.12 16.76 17.00
C GLY A 7 -14.41 16.80 15.63
N PRO A 8 -14.06 17.99 15.10
CA PRO A 8 -13.54 18.13 13.74
C PRO A 8 -12.07 17.69 13.62
N LEU A 9 -11.81 16.74 12.72
CA LEU A 9 -10.47 16.39 12.24
C LEU A 9 -9.90 17.53 11.37
N ARG A 10 -8.96 18.32 11.92
CA ARG A 10 -8.12 19.24 11.14
C ARG A 10 -6.65 18.80 11.14
N ARG A 11 -6.18 18.50 9.93
CA ARG A 11 -4.83 18.52 9.34
C ARG A 11 -3.62 18.90 10.22
N SER A 12 -2.63 18.01 10.15
CA SER A 12 -1.17 18.23 10.05
C SER A 12 -0.55 19.42 10.80
N SER A 13 0.28 19.13 11.79
CA SER A 13 1.34 20.02 12.26
C SER A 13 2.61 19.23 12.56
N ARG A 14 3.67 19.66 11.89
CA ARG A 14 5.05 19.19 11.98
C ARG A 14 5.63 19.43 13.38
N LEU A 15 6.56 18.54 13.76
CA LEU A 15 7.64 18.70 14.75
C LEU A 15 7.23 19.02 16.20
N ARG A 16 7.45 18.05 17.10
CA ARG A 16 7.66 18.30 18.52
C ARG A 16 9.08 17.88 18.89
N ASN A 17 9.86 18.87 19.35
CA ASN A 17 11.10 18.71 20.09
C ASN A 17 10.86 17.91 21.38
N LYS A 18 11.84 17.13 21.82
CA LYS A 18 11.97 16.74 23.23
C LYS A 18 13.43 16.83 23.64
N GLU A 19 13.65 17.55 24.74
CA GLU A 19 14.92 17.85 25.38
C GLU A 19 15.48 16.67 26.20
N ASN A 20 16.78 16.80 26.46
CA ASN A 20 17.75 15.99 27.20
C ASN A 20 17.32 15.42 28.56
N THR A 21 17.90 14.26 28.93
CA THR A 21 18.84 14.10 30.07
C THR A 21 19.46 12.68 30.10
N PRO A 22 20.65 12.50 30.73
CA PRO A 22 21.64 11.46 30.40
C PRO A 22 21.68 10.29 31.40
N ASN A 23 22.33 9.18 31.03
CA ASN A 23 23.00 8.33 32.03
C ASN A 23 24.22 7.59 31.49
N LEU A 24 25.22 7.51 32.36
CA LEU A 24 26.61 7.08 32.18
C LEU A 24 26.76 5.56 32.35
N VAL A 25 27.64 4.93 31.57
CA VAL A 25 28.59 3.90 32.06
C VAL A 25 29.86 3.96 31.21
N ALA A 26 31.01 4.05 31.88
CA ALA A 26 32.37 4.11 31.34
C ALA A 26 33.01 2.71 31.18
N VAL A 27 34.08 2.59 30.39
CA VAL A 27 35.32 1.78 30.59
C VAL A 27 36.23 1.90 29.32
N PRO A 28 37.58 1.77 29.41
CA PRO A 28 38.51 2.75 28.83
C PRO A 28 39.46 2.29 27.68
N VAL A 29 39.82 3.28 26.85
CA VAL A 29 41.15 3.72 26.29
C VAL A 29 42.28 2.72 25.98
N ARG A 30 42.79 2.76 24.72
CA ARG A 30 44.21 2.96 24.28
C ARG A 30 44.27 3.04 22.72
N GLY A 31 44.87 3.96 21.98
CA GLY A 31 45.59 5.23 22.17
C GLY A 31 45.99 5.80 20.79
N SER A 32 46.15 7.14 20.70
CA SER A 32 46.88 7.99 19.70
C SER A 32 46.52 7.86 18.20
N GLU A 33 46.20 8.90 17.42
CA GLU A 33 46.94 10.16 17.15
C GLU A 33 46.02 11.32 16.67
N GLU A 34 46.63 12.50 16.48
CA GLU A 34 46.14 13.88 16.57
C GLU A 34 45.26 14.47 15.44
N GLU A 35 44.83 15.70 15.69
CA GLU A 35 43.71 16.49 15.14
C GLU A 35 43.84 17.03 13.70
N LYS A 36 42.69 17.21 13.04
CA LYS A 36 42.25 18.54 12.57
C LYS A 36 40.74 18.60 12.35
N SER A 37 40.10 19.49 13.11
CA SER A 37 38.67 19.67 13.24
C SER A 37 38.10 20.61 12.16
N LEU A 38 37.04 20.18 11.48
CA LEU A 38 36.14 21.06 10.71
C LEU A 38 34.74 20.89 11.26
N GLY A 39 34.34 21.80 12.15
CA GLY A 39 33.00 21.83 12.73
C GLY A 39 31.90 22.18 11.71
N PRO A 40 30.65 21.76 11.94
CA PRO A 40 29.53 22.04 11.06
C PRO A 40 29.12 23.53 11.10
N PRO A 41 28.57 24.09 10.00
CA PRO A 41 28.35 25.52 9.88
C PRO A 41 27.26 26.04 10.82
N THR A 42 27.48 27.24 11.34
CA THR A 42 26.62 27.93 12.30
C THR A 42 25.26 28.32 11.72
N LYS A 43 24.18 28.08 12.49
CA LYS A 43 22.81 28.51 12.18
C LYS A 43 22.75 30.04 12.06
N ARG A 44 22.31 30.51 10.90
CA ARG A 44 22.05 31.92 10.58
C ARG A 44 21.05 32.53 11.58
N ARG A 45 21.53 33.42 12.45
CA ARG A 45 20.76 34.17 13.46
C ARG A 45 19.80 35.16 12.79
N ARG A 46 18.49 35.00 13.01
CA ARG A 46 17.48 36.01 12.60
C ARG A 46 17.62 37.23 13.53
N LYS A 47 17.86 38.40 12.93
CA LYS A 47 17.93 39.69 13.61
C LYS A 47 16.50 40.20 13.86
N ASN A 48 16.10 40.27 15.13
CA ASN A 48 14.95 41.06 15.56
C ASN A 48 15.43 42.49 15.79
N THR A 49 14.87 43.47 15.09
CA THR A 49 14.95 44.88 15.46
C THR A 49 13.54 45.45 15.46
N SER A 50 13.04 45.71 16.65
CA SER A 50 11.91 46.61 16.91
C SER A 50 12.43 48.05 16.98
N LYS A 51 11.77 48.98 16.28
CA LYS A 51 11.17 50.23 16.82
C LYS A 51 10.81 51.26 15.73
N SER A 52 9.55 51.74 15.86
CA SER A 52 8.99 53.09 15.62
C SER A 52 9.07 53.80 14.25
N SER A 53 7.90 53.84 13.59
CA SER A 53 7.16 54.92 12.84
C SER A 53 7.79 56.33 12.64
N PRO A 54 7.34 57.17 11.65
CA PRO A 54 5.95 57.27 11.14
C PRO A 54 5.67 57.56 9.64
N THR A 55 4.43 57.18 9.26
CA THR A 55 3.47 57.81 8.32
C THR A 55 3.88 58.24 6.92
N THR A 56 3.40 57.52 5.88
CA THR A 56 2.54 58.12 4.82
C THR A 56 1.74 57.04 4.05
N THR A 57 0.56 57.46 3.63
CA THR A 57 -0.52 56.84 2.86
C THR A 57 -0.12 55.99 1.64
N SER A 58 -0.70 54.79 1.52
CA SER A 58 -1.54 54.39 0.37
C SER A 58 -2.04 52.95 0.53
N ALA A 59 -3.36 52.82 0.65
CA ALA A 59 -4.09 51.58 0.46
C ALA A 59 -3.94 51.08 -0.99
N LEU A 60 -4.22 49.79 -1.20
CA LEU A 60 -4.02 48.98 -2.43
C LEU A 60 -2.56 48.54 -2.55
N LEU A 61 -2.17 47.32 -2.18
CA LEU A 61 -2.45 46.12 -2.95
C LEU A 61 -2.67 44.92 -2.00
N LYS A 62 -3.93 44.52 -1.82
CA LYS A 62 -4.21 43.13 -1.44
C LYS A 62 -3.85 42.28 -2.66
N SER A 63 -2.64 41.72 -2.69
CA SER A 63 -2.35 40.57 -3.55
C SER A 63 -3.14 39.37 -3.02
N ALA A 64 -4.44 39.38 -3.29
CA ALA A 64 -5.21 38.15 -3.28
C ALA A 64 -4.55 37.27 -4.33
N SER A 65 -3.72 36.33 -3.86
CA SER A 65 -3.27 35.19 -4.65
C SER A 65 -4.52 34.66 -5.33
N ALA A 66 -4.62 34.90 -6.64
CA ALA A 66 -5.62 34.29 -7.50
C ALA A 66 -5.29 32.81 -7.55
N ARG A 67 -5.63 32.09 -6.48
CA ARG A 67 -5.70 30.64 -6.47
C ARG A 67 -6.83 30.35 -7.45
N GLY A 68 -6.44 30.10 -8.71
CA GLY A 68 -7.36 29.93 -9.83
C GLY A 68 -8.57 29.13 -9.41
N LYS A 69 -9.77 29.64 -9.75
CA LYS A 69 -11.06 28.98 -9.49
C LYS A 69 -10.91 27.50 -9.86
N ARG A 70 -10.85 26.61 -8.87
CA ARG A 70 -10.79 25.17 -9.13
C ARG A 70 -12.06 24.82 -9.89
N LYS A 71 -11.94 24.50 -11.17
CA LYS A 71 -13.06 24.00 -11.97
C LYS A 71 -13.57 22.73 -11.27
N SER A 72 -14.88 22.66 -11.02
CA SER A 72 -15.51 21.52 -10.35
C SER A 72 -15.80 20.43 -11.39
N LEU A 73 -15.36 19.21 -11.13
CA LEU A 73 -15.73 18.01 -11.90
C LEU A 73 -17.01 17.35 -11.35
N SER A 74 -17.85 18.09 -10.63
CA SER A 74 -19.07 17.56 -10.02
C SER A 74 -20.07 16.99 -11.01
N LYS A 75 -20.03 17.43 -12.29
CA LYS A 75 -20.89 16.94 -13.38
C LYS A 75 -20.31 15.74 -14.13
N LEU A 76 -19.12 15.26 -13.76
CA LEU A 76 -18.52 14.08 -14.39
C LEU A 76 -19.45 12.86 -14.38
N PRO A 77 -20.16 12.53 -13.27
CA PRO A 77 -21.10 11.40 -13.26
C PRO A 77 -22.29 11.55 -14.21
N ASP A 78 -22.60 12.78 -14.66
CA ASP A 78 -23.73 13.07 -15.56
C ASP A 78 -23.34 12.89 -17.04
N MET A 79 -22.07 12.59 -17.34
CA MET A 79 -21.58 12.35 -18.69
C MET A 79 -22.11 11.01 -19.24
N PRO A 80 -22.26 10.88 -20.58
CA PRO A 80 -22.59 9.61 -21.21
C PRO A 80 -21.60 8.50 -20.82
N LEU A 81 -22.12 7.29 -20.63
CA LEU A 81 -21.33 6.14 -20.17
C LEU A 81 -20.16 5.81 -21.09
N ASP A 82 -20.33 5.96 -22.41
CA ASP A 82 -19.27 5.68 -23.38
C ASP A 82 -18.05 6.57 -23.15
N ILE A 83 -18.26 7.86 -22.88
CA ILE A 83 -17.18 8.81 -22.57
C ILE A 83 -16.53 8.47 -21.23
N LEU A 84 -17.33 8.07 -20.24
CA LEU A 84 -16.81 7.66 -18.94
C LEU A 84 -15.94 6.41 -19.06
N TYR A 85 -16.39 5.40 -19.79
CA TYR A 85 -15.62 4.17 -20.00
C TYR A 85 -14.35 4.41 -20.81
N GLU A 86 -14.39 5.24 -21.85
CA GLU A 86 -13.18 5.61 -22.61
C GLU A 86 -12.14 6.26 -21.71
N VAL A 87 -12.54 7.24 -20.90
CA VAL A 87 -11.62 7.90 -19.95
C VAL A 87 -11.11 6.93 -18.89
N PHE A 88 -12.00 6.10 -18.35
CA PHE A 88 -11.66 5.18 -17.27
C PHE A 88 -10.80 4.01 -17.72
N ALA A 89 -10.86 3.62 -19.00
CA ALA A 89 -10.05 2.52 -19.55
C ALA A 89 -8.55 2.83 -19.52
N HIS A 90 -8.19 4.11 -19.53
CA HIS A 90 -6.81 4.58 -19.40
C HIS A 90 -6.33 4.70 -17.95
N LEU A 91 -7.21 4.51 -16.95
CA LEU A 91 -6.82 4.61 -15.55
C LEU A 91 -6.09 3.34 -15.11
N HIS A 92 -5.08 3.51 -14.26
CA HIS A 92 -4.46 2.39 -13.57
C HIS A 92 -5.49 1.72 -12.63
N PRO A 93 -5.46 0.38 -12.44
CA PRO A 93 -6.49 -0.31 -11.65
C PRO A 93 -6.67 0.23 -10.23
N TYR A 94 -5.58 0.69 -9.62
CA TYR A 94 -5.61 1.35 -8.31
C TYR A 94 -6.41 2.66 -8.31
N ASP A 95 -6.26 3.48 -9.36
CA ASP A 95 -6.97 4.73 -9.49
C ASP A 95 -8.45 4.49 -9.79
N LEU A 96 -8.75 3.46 -10.60
CA LEU A 96 -10.13 3.02 -10.87
C LEU A 96 -10.83 2.56 -9.58
N LEU A 97 -10.12 1.80 -8.74
CA LEU A 97 -10.62 1.37 -7.43
C LEU A 97 -10.89 2.56 -6.49
N HIS A 98 -9.99 3.54 -6.48
CA HIS A 98 -10.20 4.78 -5.72
C HIS A 98 -11.37 5.59 -6.26
N LEU A 99 -11.51 5.72 -7.57
CA LEU A 99 -12.63 6.40 -8.20
C LEU A 99 -13.96 5.78 -7.79
N ALA A 100 -14.06 4.45 -7.79
CA ALA A 100 -15.22 3.70 -7.32
C ALA A 100 -15.56 3.95 -5.84
N ARG A 101 -14.61 4.44 -5.04
CA ARG A 101 -14.79 4.78 -3.62
C ARG A 101 -15.12 6.26 -3.38
N THR A 102 -15.08 7.12 -4.40
CA THR A 102 -15.32 8.56 -4.23
C THR A 102 -16.79 8.95 -4.10
N THR A 103 -17.68 8.36 -4.91
CA THR A 103 -19.12 8.68 -4.93
C THR A 103 -19.96 7.40 -5.07
N LYS A 104 -21.22 7.47 -4.63
CA LYS A 104 -22.17 6.35 -4.79
C LYS A 104 -22.44 6.02 -6.27
N ALA A 105 -22.47 7.04 -7.12
CA ALA A 105 -22.68 6.86 -8.56
C ALA A 105 -21.53 6.07 -9.20
N PHE A 106 -20.28 6.47 -8.97
CA PHE A 106 -19.12 5.73 -9.48
C PHE A 106 -19.00 4.34 -8.87
N ARG A 107 -19.35 4.17 -7.59
CA ARG A 107 -19.42 2.84 -7.00
C ARG A 107 -20.41 1.95 -7.74
N SER A 108 -21.62 2.45 -7.97
CA SER A 108 -22.67 1.69 -8.66
C SER A 108 -22.29 1.35 -10.10
N LEU A 109 -21.62 2.27 -10.80
CA LEU A 109 -21.16 2.08 -12.16
C LEU A 109 -19.99 1.09 -12.23
N LEU A 110 -18.93 1.32 -11.47
CA LEU A 110 -17.68 0.58 -11.60
C LEU A 110 -17.72 -0.81 -10.94
N MET A 111 -18.60 -1.03 -9.97
CA MET A 111 -18.74 -2.33 -9.31
C MET A 111 -19.85 -3.19 -9.93
N SER A 112 -20.43 -2.79 -11.06
CA SER A 112 -21.42 -3.57 -11.78
C SER A 112 -20.77 -4.54 -12.76
N ARG A 113 -21.52 -5.59 -13.14
CA ARG A 113 -21.09 -6.58 -14.13
C ARG A 113 -20.83 -5.96 -15.51
N SER A 114 -21.50 -4.87 -15.86
CA SER A 114 -21.30 -4.19 -17.16
C SER A 114 -19.91 -3.55 -17.29
N SER A 115 -19.22 -3.31 -16.17
CA SER A 115 -17.89 -2.68 -16.13
C SER A 115 -16.74 -3.70 -16.14
N ILE A 116 -17.01 -5.00 -16.31
CA ILE A 116 -15.95 -6.03 -16.30
C ILE A 116 -14.90 -5.79 -17.38
N THR A 117 -15.33 -5.45 -18.59
CA THR A 117 -14.42 -5.17 -19.72
C THR A 117 -13.50 -4.00 -19.42
N LEU A 118 -14.03 -2.96 -18.77
CA LEU A 118 -13.27 -1.80 -18.30
C LEU A 118 -12.18 -2.21 -17.29
N TRP A 119 -12.52 -3.06 -16.30
CA TRP A 119 -11.52 -3.56 -15.36
C TRP A 119 -10.44 -4.40 -16.03
N ARG A 120 -10.82 -5.28 -16.97
CA ARG A 120 -9.86 -6.09 -17.73
C ARG A 120 -8.91 -5.22 -18.55
N GLN A 121 -9.43 -4.20 -19.23
CA GLN A 121 -8.62 -3.23 -19.97
C GLN A 121 -7.65 -2.49 -19.04
N SER A 122 -8.15 -1.98 -17.92
CA SER A 122 -7.32 -1.30 -16.91
C SER A 122 -6.22 -2.21 -16.37
N ILE A 123 -6.53 -3.47 -16.05
CA ILE A 123 -5.56 -4.46 -15.55
C ILE A 123 -4.51 -4.79 -16.62
N ALA A 124 -4.91 -4.93 -17.88
CA ALA A 124 -4.01 -5.20 -19.00
C ALA A 124 -2.99 -4.08 -19.27
N THR A 125 -3.22 -2.86 -18.77
CA THR A 125 -2.21 -1.78 -18.83
C THR A 125 -1.00 -2.01 -17.93
N VAL A 126 -1.11 -2.93 -16.95
CA VAL A 126 -0.04 -3.22 -16.00
C VAL A 126 0.92 -4.24 -16.63
N PRO A 127 2.20 -3.88 -16.86
CA PRO A 127 3.13 -4.76 -17.56
C PRO A 127 3.44 -6.02 -16.74
N ASP A 128 3.56 -7.13 -17.46
CA ASP A 128 3.95 -8.45 -16.96
C ASP A 128 3.05 -9.03 -15.86
N LEU A 129 1.89 -8.41 -15.60
CA LEU A 129 0.96 -8.83 -14.56
C LEU A 129 0.30 -10.17 -14.97
N PRO A 130 0.33 -11.20 -14.11
CA PRO A 130 -0.40 -12.44 -14.36
C PRO A 130 -1.89 -12.20 -14.54
N GLU A 131 -2.53 -13.06 -15.34
CA GLU A 131 -3.98 -13.00 -15.54
C GLU A 131 -4.74 -13.11 -14.22
N CYS A 132 -5.94 -12.51 -14.18
CA CYS A 132 -6.81 -12.58 -13.02
C CYS A 132 -7.21 -14.04 -12.76
N PRO A 133 -6.91 -14.60 -11.58
CA PRO A 133 -7.30 -15.96 -11.24
C PRO A 133 -8.83 -16.14 -11.28
N PRO A 134 -9.35 -17.33 -11.63
CA PRO A 134 -10.79 -17.55 -11.77
C PRO A 134 -11.55 -17.46 -10.43
N ASP A 135 -10.86 -17.59 -9.30
CA ASP A 135 -11.43 -17.41 -7.95
C ASP A 135 -11.66 -15.94 -7.57
N LEU A 136 -11.14 -14.98 -8.36
CA LEU A 136 -11.25 -13.55 -8.09
C LEU A 136 -12.01 -12.80 -9.19
N THR A 137 -12.85 -11.86 -8.76
CA THR A 137 -13.37 -10.82 -9.66
C THR A 137 -12.29 -9.77 -9.92
N GLU A 138 -12.31 -9.14 -11.08
CA GLU A 138 -11.31 -8.14 -11.49
C GLU A 138 -11.16 -6.96 -10.48
N PRO A 139 -12.24 -6.39 -9.89
CA PRO A 139 -12.11 -5.37 -8.85
C PRO A 139 -11.46 -5.90 -7.56
N ALA A 140 -11.76 -7.15 -7.18
CA ALA A 140 -11.16 -7.79 -6.01
C ALA A 140 -9.67 -8.07 -6.25
N TYR A 141 -9.31 -8.49 -7.46
CA TYR A 141 -7.92 -8.68 -7.87
C TYR A 141 -7.14 -7.36 -7.84
N ALA A 142 -7.69 -6.28 -8.40
CA ALA A 142 -7.09 -4.95 -8.31
C ALA A 142 -6.93 -4.47 -6.86
N ASN A 143 -7.91 -4.74 -5.99
CA ASN A 143 -7.82 -4.45 -4.56
C ASN A 143 -6.68 -5.23 -3.89
N LEU A 144 -6.55 -6.53 -4.15
CA LEU A 144 -5.48 -7.36 -3.60
C LEU A 144 -4.08 -6.85 -4.02
N LEU A 145 -3.92 -6.59 -5.32
CA LEU A 145 -2.66 -6.12 -5.92
C LEU A 145 -2.21 -4.78 -5.35
N PHE A 146 -3.10 -3.79 -5.33
CA PHE A 146 -2.70 -2.39 -5.20
C PHE A 146 -3.15 -1.71 -3.92
N ASP A 147 -4.22 -2.17 -3.26
CA ASP A 147 -4.78 -1.48 -2.10
C ASP A 147 -4.07 -1.89 -0.81
N PRO A 148 -3.26 -1.02 -0.17
CA PRO A 148 -2.44 -1.40 0.98
C PRO A 148 -3.20 -1.33 2.30
N HIS A 149 -4.42 -1.87 2.33
CA HIS A 149 -5.31 -1.85 3.49
C HIS A 149 -5.58 -3.27 4.00
N CYS A 150 -5.74 -3.41 5.31
CA CYS A 150 -6.22 -4.65 5.92
C CYS A 150 -7.63 -4.96 5.40
N HIS A 151 -7.87 -6.19 4.96
CA HIS A 151 -9.19 -6.62 4.46
C HIS A 151 -10.26 -6.69 5.55
N PHE A 152 -9.85 -6.75 6.83
CA PHE A 152 -10.77 -6.85 7.97
C PHE A 152 -11.11 -5.48 8.58
N CYS A 153 -10.10 -4.67 8.89
CA CYS A 153 -10.27 -3.41 9.62
C CYS A 153 -9.95 -2.15 8.81
N VAL A 154 -9.57 -2.31 7.53
CA VAL A 154 -9.23 -1.20 6.62
C VAL A 154 -8.07 -0.34 7.14
N LYS A 155 -7.25 -0.87 8.06
CA LYS A 155 -6.03 -0.19 8.50
C LYS A 155 -5.06 -0.08 7.33
N ALA A 156 -4.63 1.15 7.04
CA ALA A 156 -3.69 1.44 5.97
C ALA A 156 -2.27 0.93 6.26
N ARG A 157 -1.46 0.93 5.20
CA ARG A 157 -0.02 0.58 5.19
C ARG A 157 0.27 -0.90 5.48
N VAL A 158 -0.61 -1.80 5.06
CA VAL A 158 -0.35 -3.24 5.05
C VAL A 158 0.30 -3.61 3.72
N MET A 159 1.63 -3.62 3.67
CA MET A 159 2.40 -3.83 2.43
C MET A 159 2.48 -5.31 2.04
N THR A 160 2.55 -6.21 3.02
CA THR A 160 2.59 -7.66 2.80
C THR A 160 1.23 -8.15 2.32
N VAL A 161 1.25 -8.93 1.24
CA VAL A 161 0.10 -9.67 0.72
C VAL A 161 0.27 -11.12 1.14
N MET A 162 -0.80 -11.74 1.60
CA MET A 162 -0.88 -13.18 1.82
C MET A 162 -1.49 -13.77 0.55
N TRP A 163 -0.63 -14.07 -0.44
CA TRP A 163 -1.05 -14.37 -1.82
C TRP A 163 -1.88 -15.64 -1.91
N THR A 164 -1.51 -16.69 -1.17
CA THR A 164 -2.28 -17.92 -1.08
C THR A 164 -3.61 -17.67 -0.39
N CYS A 165 -3.68 -16.79 0.61
CA CYS A 165 -4.94 -16.46 1.29
C CYS A 165 -5.80 -15.41 0.55
N ARG A 166 -5.33 -14.85 -0.58
CA ARG A 166 -5.99 -13.77 -1.35
C ARG A 166 -6.34 -12.53 -0.52
N LEU A 167 -5.51 -12.15 0.45
CA LEU A 167 -5.84 -11.04 1.36
C LEU A 167 -4.61 -10.28 1.87
N ARG A 168 -4.88 -9.16 2.53
CA ARG A 168 -3.92 -8.41 3.35
C ARG A 168 -4.43 -8.37 4.79
N CYS A 169 -3.57 -8.70 5.74
CA CYS A 169 -3.92 -8.74 7.15
C CYS A 169 -2.93 -7.93 7.98
N CYS A 170 -3.45 -7.08 8.89
CA CYS A 170 -2.59 -6.43 9.89
C CYS A 170 -2.40 -7.35 11.11
N LYS A 171 -1.30 -7.14 11.85
CA LYS A 171 -0.95 -7.99 13.00
C LYS A 171 -2.08 -8.21 14.03
N PRO A 172 -2.89 -7.20 14.42
CA PRO A 172 -4.03 -7.41 15.29
C PRO A 172 -5.06 -8.37 14.66
N CYS A 173 -5.49 -8.09 13.42
CA CYS A 173 -6.50 -8.90 12.75
C CYS A 173 -6.02 -10.33 12.47
N LEU A 174 -4.71 -10.58 12.37
CA LEU A 174 -4.18 -11.93 12.21
C LEU A 174 -4.60 -12.81 13.38
N LYS A 175 -4.50 -12.31 14.62
CA LYS A 175 -4.91 -13.06 15.82
C LYS A 175 -6.41 -13.34 15.85
N ASP A 176 -7.21 -12.36 15.43
CA ASP A 176 -8.67 -12.45 15.54
C ASP A 176 -9.27 -13.32 14.43
N ASN A 177 -8.70 -13.28 13.23
CA ASN A 177 -9.30 -13.85 12.01
C ASN A 177 -8.59 -15.09 11.47
N PHE A 178 -7.48 -15.52 12.07
CA PHE A 178 -6.75 -16.72 11.65
C PHE A 178 -6.67 -17.76 12.76
N ALA A 179 -6.67 -19.02 12.35
CA ALA A 179 -6.49 -20.19 13.20
C ALA A 179 -5.11 -20.80 12.93
N GLU A 180 -4.45 -21.36 13.95
CA GLU A 180 -3.25 -22.15 13.76
C GLU A 180 -3.61 -23.58 13.34
N LEU A 181 -2.64 -24.33 12.80
CA LEU A 181 -2.85 -25.70 12.36
C LEU A 181 -3.47 -26.59 13.46
N ILE A 182 -3.08 -26.39 14.72
CA ILE A 182 -3.64 -27.14 15.85
C ILE A 182 -5.14 -26.89 16.02
N ASP A 183 -5.59 -25.64 15.86
CA ASP A 183 -7.01 -25.27 15.98
C ASP A 183 -7.83 -25.90 14.85
N VAL A 184 -7.26 -25.97 13.65
CA VAL A 184 -7.88 -26.64 12.50
C VAL A 184 -8.09 -28.13 12.78
N PHE A 185 -7.07 -28.83 13.27
CA PHE A 185 -7.20 -30.25 13.62
C PHE A 185 -8.21 -30.49 14.73
N LEU A 186 -8.20 -29.65 15.78
CA LEU A 186 -9.16 -29.74 16.89
C LEU A 186 -10.61 -29.51 16.41
N ALA A 187 -10.83 -28.54 15.52
CA ALA A 187 -12.15 -28.21 15.01
C ALA A 187 -12.73 -29.29 14.09
N VAL A 188 -11.90 -29.90 13.24
CA VAL A 188 -12.36 -30.96 12.32
C VAL A 188 -12.55 -32.30 13.06
N GLY A 189 -11.71 -32.55 14.07
CA GLY A 189 -11.70 -33.81 14.81
C GLY A 189 -11.05 -34.96 14.02
N PRO A 190 -11.10 -36.19 14.57
CA PRO A 190 -10.45 -37.35 13.98
C PRO A 190 -11.24 -37.85 12.77
N LYS A 191 -10.96 -37.31 11.58
CA LYS A 191 -11.48 -37.75 10.29
C LYS A 191 -10.32 -38.17 9.38
N PRO A 192 -10.51 -39.14 8.46
CA PRO A 192 -9.46 -39.61 7.56
C PRO A 192 -9.28 -38.66 6.37
N ILE A 193 -9.07 -37.38 6.66
CA ILE A 193 -8.83 -36.30 5.71
C ILE A 193 -7.65 -35.45 6.20
N LYS A 194 -7.09 -34.60 5.33
CA LYS A 194 -6.00 -33.68 5.61
C LYS A 194 -6.49 -32.22 5.56
N PRO A 195 -7.11 -31.70 6.63
CA PRO A 195 -7.72 -30.36 6.60
C PRO A 195 -6.75 -29.23 6.26
N GLY A 196 -5.49 -29.37 6.68
CA GLY A 196 -4.46 -28.37 6.40
C GLY A 196 -4.13 -28.23 4.91
N ALA A 197 -4.30 -29.27 4.10
CA ALA A 197 -4.09 -29.23 2.64
C ALA A 197 -5.34 -28.76 1.86
N MET A 198 -6.48 -28.65 2.54
CA MET A 198 -7.76 -28.24 1.94
C MET A 198 -8.06 -26.75 2.12
N LEU A 199 -7.18 -26.01 2.80
CA LEU A 199 -7.36 -24.62 3.18
C LEU A 199 -6.17 -23.77 2.75
N PRO A 200 -6.39 -22.51 2.34
CA PRO A 200 -5.30 -21.62 2.02
C PRO A 200 -4.56 -21.27 3.31
N ALA A 201 -3.23 -21.39 3.27
CA ALA A 201 -2.39 -21.17 4.42
C ALA A 201 -1.35 -20.09 4.13
N GLU A 202 -0.98 -19.37 5.17
CA GLU A 202 0.21 -18.52 5.16
C GLU A 202 1.20 -19.01 6.20
N GLN A 203 2.47 -19.14 5.82
CA GLN A 203 3.54 -19.47 6.74
C GLN A 203 4.16 -18.21 7.34
N ILE A 204 4.02 -18.04 8.66
CA ILE A 204 4.59 -16.91 9.40
C ILE A 204 5.36 -17.46 10.60
N ASN A 205 6.67 -17.17 10.68
CA ASN A 205 7.55 -17.64 11.75
C ASN A 205 7.47 -19.17 11.98
N ASN A 206 7.53 -19.95 10.90
CA ASN A 206 7.41 -21.42 10.91
C ASN A 206 6.09 -21.97 11.48
N ARG A 207 5.04 -21.14 11.50
CA ARG A 207 3.67 -21.57 11.84
C ARG A 207 2.75 -21.32 10.66
N LEU A 208 1.80 -22.23 10.47
CA LEU A 208 0.76 -22.10 9.44
C LEU A 208 -0.47 -21.44 10.03
N PHE A 209 -0.92 -20.39 9.35
CA PHE A 209 -2.12 -19.64 9.69
C PHE A 209 -3.17 -19.79 8.60
N PHE A 210 -4.39 -20.12 9.00
CA PHE A 210 -5.52 -20.37 8.11
C PHE A 210 -6.62 -19.34 8.35
N PRO A 211 -7.22 -18.73 7.32
CA PRO A 211 -8.36 -17.84 7.50
C PRO A 211 -9.53 -18.57 8.19
N LYS A 212 -10.02 -18.05 9.31
CA LYS A 212 -11.14 -18.64 10.05
C LYS A 212 -12.39 -18.75 9.17
N SER A 213 -12.64 -17.78 8.28
CA SER A 213 -13.77 -17.83 7.35
C SER A 213 -13.74 -19.09 6.48
N LYS A 214 -12.58 -19.44 5.92
CA LYS A 214 -12.39 -20.63 5.09
C LYS A 214 -12.49 -21.92 5.89
N LEU A 215 -11.96 -21.93 7.11
CA LEU A 215 -12.18 -23.05 8.03
C LEU A 215 -13.67 -23.28 8.30
N GLN A 216 -14.44 -22.22 8.56
CA GLN A 216 -15.89 -22.34 8.79
C GLN A 216 -16.65 -22.81 7.55
N GLU A 217 -16.26 -22.36 6.36
CA GLU A 217 -16.81 -22.87 5.08
C GLU A 217 -16.55 -24.37 4.94
N LEU A 218 -15.31 -24.82 5.16
CA LEU A 218 -14.95 -26.23 5.09
C LEU A 218 -15.71 -27.09 6.11
N LEU A 219 -15.84 -26.62 7.36
CA LEU A 219 -16.58 -27.35 8.39
C LEU A 219 -18.05 -27.56 8.02
N LYS A 220 -18.68 -26.60 7.32
CA LYS A 220 -20.05 -26.75 6.80
C LYS A 220 -20.10 -27.83 5.72
N SER A 221 -19.19 -27.79 4.74
CA SER A 221 -19.13 -28.81 3.68
C SER A 221 -18.85 -30.22 4.22
N ILE A 222 -18.03 -30.33 5.26
CA ILE A 222 -17.80 -31.61 5.96
C ILE A 222 -19.06 -32.10 6.66
N ALA A 223 -19.83 -31.20 7.27
CA ALA A 223 -21.09 -31.55 7.94
C ALA A 223 -22.14 -32.05 6.94
N GLU A 224 -22.21 -31.46 5.74
CA GLU A 224 -23.12 -31.87 4.66
C GLU A 224 -22.81 -33.27 4.09
N CYS A 225 -21.61 -33.82 4.34
CA CYS A 225 -21.25 -35.16 3.90
C CYS A 225 -21.86 -36.27 4.78
N ASP A 226 -22.50 -35.94 5.91
CA ASP A 226 -23.16 -36.88 6.84
C ASP A 226 -22.28 -38.06 7.30
N GLY A 227 -20.95 -37.90 7.28
CA GLY A 227 -19.99 -38.95 7.64
C GLY A 227 -19.74 -40.00 6.55
N ASP A 228 -20.26 -39.82 5.34
CA ASP A 228 -19.96 -40.67 4.19
C ASP A 228 -18.49 -40.49 3.77
N VAL A 229 -17.71 -41.56 3.96
CA VAL A 229 -16.27 -41.58 3.69
C VAL A 229 -15.97 -41.31 2.21
N THR A 230 -16.84 -41.73 1.29
CA THR A 230 -16.62 -41.55 -0.14
C THR A 230 -16.77 -40.08 -0.54
N LYS A 231 -17.82 -39.43 -0.05
CA LYS A 231 -18.05 -37.99 -0.24
C LYS A 231 -16.95 -37.15 0.41
N LEU A 232 -16.52 -37.53 1.62
CA LEU A 232 -15.43 -36.83 2.31
C LEU A 232 -14.11 -36.89 1.54
N LYS A 233 -13.77 -38.04 0.96
CA LYS A 233 -12.56 -38.17 0.14
C LYS A 233 -12.66 -37.40 -1.18
N ALA A 234 -13.82 -37.43 -1.83
CA ALA A 234 -14.04 -36.62 -3.03
C ALA A 234 -13.93 -35.11 -2.73
N LEU A 235 -14.47 -34.67 -1.60
CA LEU A 235 -14.33 -33.29 -1.11
C LEU A 235 -12.87 -32.94 -0.82
N GLU A 236 -12.12 -33.84 -0.17
CA GLU A 236 -10.68 -33.70 0.08
C GLU A 236 -9.91 -33.50 -1.22
N GLU A 237 -10.09 -34.38 -2.20
CA GLU A 237 -9.42 -34.30 -3.49
C GLU A 237 -9.76 -33.00 -4.25
N GLN A 238 -11.03 -32.64 -4.29
CA GLN A 238 -11.48 -31.39 -4.91
C GLN A 238 -10.83 -30.16 -4.26
N HIS A 239 -10.84 -30.07 -2.92
CA HIS A 239 -10.27 -28.94 -2.22
C HIS A 239 -8.74 -28.87 -2.35
N ILE A 240 -8.04 -30.01 -2.32
CA ILE A 240 -6.59 -30.05 -2.52
C ILE A 240 -6.23 -29.57 -3.93
N GLN A 241 -7.01 -29.97 -4.95
CA GLN A 241 -6.80 -29.47 -6.32
C GLN A 241 -7.02 -27.96 -6.39
N LEU A 242 -8.09 -27.45 -5.78
CA LEU A 242 -8.34 -26.00 -5.71
C LEU A 242 -7.19 -25.25 -5.01
N MET A 243 -6.66 -25.78 -3.92
CA MET A 243 -5.52 -25.18 -3.21
C MET A 243 -4.25 -25.20 -4.06
N THR A 244 -3.99 -26.30 -4.77
CA THR A 244 -2.84 -26.42 -5.67
C THR A 244 -2.88 -25.36 -6.77
N ASP A 245 -4.06 -25.13 -7.37
CA ASP A 245 -4.21 -24.11 -8.42
C ASP A 245 -4.10 -22.68 -7.86
N GLN A 246 -4.62 -22.46 -6.65
CA GLN A 246 -4.53 -21.19 -5.94
C GLN A 246 -3.08 -20.87 -5.53
N GLU A 247 -2.30 -21.86 -5.08
CA GLU A 247 -0.88 -21.76 -4.75
C GLU A 247 -0.05 -21.46 -6.00
N ARG A 248 -0.24 -22.20 -7.10
CA ARG A 248 0.43 -21.91 -8.38
C ARG A 248 0.21 -20.47 -8.83
N SER A 249 -1.04 -20.00 -8.72
CA SER A 249 -1.37 -18.62 -9.03
C SER A 249 -0.71 -17.63 -8.06
N ALA A 250 -0.65 -17.95 -6.76
CA ALA A 250 0.00 -17.11 -5.75
C ALA A 250 1.50 -16.94 -6.03
N GLU A 251 2.20 -18.01 -6.42
CA GLU A 251 3.63 -17.98 -6.78
C GLU A 251 3.89 -17.00 -7.93
N LEU A 252 3.09 -17.06 -9.01
CA LEU A 252 3.23 -16.14 -10.14
C LEU A 252 3.06 -14.67 -9.73
N LEU A 253 2.12 -14.39 -8.81
CA LEU A 253 1.86 -13.04 -8.30
C LEU A 253 2.97 -12.54 -7.38
N GLU A 254 3.52 -13.42 -6.55
CA GLU A 254 4.65 -13.10 -5.69
C GLU A 254 5.90 -12.79 -6.52
N ASP A 255 6.21 -13.62 -7.52
CA ASP A 255 7.30 -13.39 -8.46
C ASP A 255 7.15 -12.07 -9.21
N TRP A 256 5.95 -11.79 -9.71
CA TRP A 256 5.65 -10.52 -10.36
C TRP A 256 5.88 -9.35 -9.39
N GLN A 257 5.36 -9.42 -8.17
CA GLN A 257 5.53 -8.36 -7.17
C GLN A 257 7.01 -8.15 -6.82
N ALA A 258 7.79 -9.22 -6.70
CA ALA A 258 9.23 -9.16 -6.45
C ALA A 258 9.95 -8.43 -7.60
N LYS A 259 9.64 -8.77 -8.86
CA LYS A 259 10.18 -8.10 -10.05
C LYS A 259 9.83 -6.61 -10.08
N GLN A 260 8.57 -6.25 -9.81
CA GLN A 260 8.15 -4.84 -9.76
C GLN A 260 8.86 -4.06 -8.65
N ASN A 261 9.01 -4.67 -7.47
CA ASN A 261 9.72 -4.06 -6.35
C ASN A 261 11.20 -3.84 -6.68
N HIS A 262 11.84 -4.81 -7.35
CA HIS A 262 13.21 -4.69 -7.81
C HIS A 262 13.38 -3.58 -8.84
N LYS A 263 12.53 -3.54 -9.88
CA LYS A 263 12.53 -2.47 -10.89
C LYS A 263 12.39 -1.09 -10.26
N ARG A 264 11.42 -0.93 -9.35
CA ARG A 264 11.21 0.32 -8.60
C ARG A 264 12.42 0.70 -7.73
N ALA A 265 13.15 -0.27 -7.19
CA ALA A 265 14.37 -0.01 -6.43
C ALA A 265 15.50 0.51 -7.35
N LEU A 266 15.66 -0.08 -8.53
CA LEU A 266 16.63 0.37 -9.54
C LEU A 266 16.30 1.78 -10.05
N GLU A 267 15.04 2.07 -10.38
CA GLU A 267 14.60 3.41 -10.80
C GLU A 267 14.90 4.46 -9.72
N LYS A 268 14.66 4.13 -8.45
CA LYS A 268 15.00 5.03 -7.33
C LYS A 268 16.50 5.27 -7.22
N LEU A 269 17.32 4.26 -7.50
CA LEU A 269 18.78 4.39 -7.48
C LEU A 269 19.25 5.29 -8.61
N ASP A 270 18.79 5.05 -9.85
CA ASP A 270 19.08 5.87 -11.01
C ASP A 270 18.69 7.35 -10.77
N LEU A 271 17.49 7.59 -10.23
CA LEU A 271 17.06 8.95 -9.85
C LEU A 271 17.96 9.61 -8.80
N ARG A 272 18.51 8.85 -7.84
CA ARG A 272 19.46 9.39 -6.85
C ARG A 272 20.79 9.76 -7.51
N VAL A 273 21.32 8.89 -8.37
CA VAL A 273 22.55 9.13 -9.12
C VAL A 273 22.41 10.37 -10.01
N ARG A 274 21.33 10.48 -10.80
CA ARG A 274 21.08 11.66 -11.65
C ARG A 274 21.05 12.96 -10.86
N ARG A 275 20.38 12.96 -9.70
CA ARG A 275 20.33 14.14 -8.81
C ARG A 275 21.69 14.48 -8.24
N GLN A 276 22.48 13.48 -7.86
CA GLN A 276 23.85 13.70 -7.36
C GLN A 276 24.75 14.30 -8.44
N THR A 277 24.73 13.76 -9.66
CA THR A 277 25.51 14.29 -10.79
C THR A 277 25.13 15.72 -11.14
N GLN A 278 23.83 16.05 -11.15
CA GLN A 278 23.37 17.42 -11.36
C GLN A 278 23.85 18.38 -10.26
N CYS A 279 23.83 17.96 -8.99
CA CYS A 279 24.40 18.75 -7.91
C CYS A 279 25.90 18.99 -8.12
N VAL A 280 26.68 17.94 -8.43
CA VAL A 280 28.14 18.07 -8.64
C VAL A 280 28.46 19.00 -9.81
N HIS A 281 27.73 18.90 -10.94
CA HIS A 281 27.90 19.80 -12.09
C HIS A 281 27.54 21.26 -11.79
N LEU A 282 26.66 21.53 -10.83
CA LEU A 282 26.33 22.89 -10.38
C LEU A 282 27.38 23.49 -9.42
N PHE A 283 28.28 22.67 -8.87
CA PHE A 283 29.30 23.11 -7.90
C PHE A 283 30.73 23.15 -8.47
N LEU A 284 30.97 22.63 -9.67
CA LEU A 284 32.24 22.83 -10.36
C LEU A 284 32.14 24.07 -11.24
N PRO A 285 32.91 25.15 -10.97
CA PRO A 285 33.00 26.25 -11.91
C PRO A 285 33.63 25.72 -13.18
N VAL A 286 32.96 25.97 -14.31
CA VAL A 286 33.54 25.80 -15.64
C VAL A 286 34.76 26.72 -15.69
N SER A 287 35.95 26.17 -15.43
CA SER A 287 37.21 26.85 -15.66
C SER A 287 37.52 26.79 -17.15
N ASP A 288 36.75 27.53 -17.95
CA ASP A 288 37.12 27.90 -19.30
C ASP A 288 38.04 29.12 -19.19
N PHE A 289 39.34 28.86 -19.12
CA PHE A 289 40.37 29.87 -19.40
C PHE A 289 40.76 29.72 -20.88
N PRO A 290 40.51 30.71 -21.76
CA PRO A 290 41.09 30.72 -23.08
C PRO A 290 42.58 31.08 -22.92
N LEU A 291 43.46 30.12 -23.20
CA LEU A 291 44.87 30.41 -23.44
C LEU A 291 44.99 31.08 -24.82
N THR A 292 44.93 32.41 -24.85
CA THR A 292 45.62 33.18 -25.87
C THR A 292 47.09 33.28 -25.45
N VAL A 293 47.96 32.64 -26.23
CA VAL A 293 49.40 32.93 -26.20
C VAL A 293 49.73 33.46 -27.58
N ASP A 294 50.20 34.71 -27.57
CA ASP A 294 50.70 35.48 -28.71
C ASP A 294 51.93 34.85 -29.39
#